data_AF-A0A9J6EHL2-F1
#
_entry.id   AF-A0A9J6EHL2-F1
#
_cell.length_a   1.000
_cell.length_b   1.000
_cell.length_c   1.000
_cell.angle_alpha   90.00
_cell.angle_beta   90.00
_cell.angle_gamma   90.00
#
_symmetry.space_group_name_H-M   'P 1'
#
loop_
_entity.id
_entity.type
_entity.pdbx_description
1 polymer ?
#
loop_
_entity_poly.entity_id
_entity_poly.type
_entity_poly.pdbx_seq_one_letter_code
_entity_poly.pdbx_strand_id
1 'polypeptide(L)'
;MGDRTEEKARIASHTACLLALESEADAAKAAKERMKQQLLFSNSMLCALDLPSVKACDRSIWAFRRNERWLEGTVPHFGEQNFKQSFRVYPSTFRFIVESLRSELERQCTSMRETITLEKRVSIPLYKLDHFNDGQTHDCHAFLACSK
;
A
#
# COMPACT_ATOMS: atom_id res chain seq x y z
N MET A 1 57.12 5.97 20.75
CA MET A 1 56.80 6.92 19.66
C MET A 1 56.26 6.25 18.39
N GLY A 2 56.42 4.93 18.19
CA GLY A 2 56.00 4.22 16.96
C GLY A 2 54.53 3.77 16.87
N ASP A 3 53.78 3.76 17.96
CA ASP A 3 52.39 3.25 17.99
C ASP A 3 51.41 4.16 17.23
N ARG A 4 51.54 5.48 17.40
CA ARG A 4 50.73 6.49 16.69
C ARG A 4 50.95 6.55 15.19
N THR A 5 52.11 6.09 14.69
CA THR A 5 52.39 6.05 13.26
C THR A 5 51.74 4.82 12.60
N GLU A 6 51.72 3.69 13.28
CA GLU A 6 51.02 2.49 12.79
C GLU A 6 49.51 2.68 12.80
N GLU A 7 48.96 3.30 13.86
CA GLU A 7 47.52 3.58 13.92
C GLU A 7 47.08 4.55 12.82
N LYS A 8 47.88 5.59 12.54
CA LYS A 8 47.64 6.49 11.39
C LYS A 8 47.69 5.76 10.05
N ALA A 9 48.61 4.80 9.89
CA ALA A 9 48.69 3.99 8.67
C ALA A 9 47.47 3.06 8.52
N ARG A 10 46.98 2.46 9.62
CA ARG A 10 45.76 1.64 9.61
C ARG A 10 44.52 2.47 9.28
N ILE A 11 44.39 3.66 9.87
CA ILE A 11 43.28 4.58 9.57
C ILE A 11 43.34 4.98 8.09
N ALA A 12 44.51 5.34 7.56
CA ALA A 12 44.67 5.69 6.15
C ALA A 12 44.33 4.52 5.21
N SER A 13 44.65 3.28 5.60
CA SER A 13 44.28 2.09 4.84
C SER A 13 42.76 1.85 4.87
N HIS A 14 42.12 2.04 6.02
CA HIS A 14 40.66 1.86 6.15
C HIS A 14 39.89 2.95 5.39
N THR A 15 40.34 4.19 5.43
CA THR A 15 39.70 5.28 4.66
C THR A 15 39.84 5.07 3.16
N ALA A 16 41.00 4.59 2.70
CA ALA A 16 41.19 4.21 1.30
C ALA A 16 40.24 3.08 0.86
N CYS A 17 40.04 2.08 1.73
CA CYS A 17 39.10 0.97 1.48
C CYS A 17 37.64 1.45 1.42
N LEU A 18 37.23 2.34 2.33
CA LEU A 18 35.87 2.90 2.33
C LEU A 18 35.59 3.71 1.07
N LEU A 19 36.53 4.56 0.63
CA LEU A 19 36.39 5.35 -0.58
C LEU A 19 36.29 4.46 -1.84
N ALA A 20 37.03 3.35 -1.88
CA ALA A 20 36.92 2.38 -2.96
C ALA A 20 35.52 1.76 -3.02
N LEU A 21 34.98 1.32 -1.87
CA LEU A 21 33.63 0.75 -1.78
C LEU A 21 32.54 1.76 -2.14
N GLU A 22 32.68 3.03 -1.74
CA GLU A 22 31.75 4.09 -2.12
C GLU A 22 31.76 4.31 -3.64
N SER A 23 32.94 4.30 -4.27
CA SER A 23 33.07 4.45 -5.73
C SER A 23 32.44 3.27 -6.50
N GLU A 24 32.56 2.05 -5.98
CA GLU A 24 31.91 0.86 -6.56
C GLU A 24 30.39 0.92 -6.39
N ALA A 25 29.90 1.37 -5.23
CA ALA A 25 28.48 1.54 -4.97
C ALA A 25 27.86 2.59 -5.91
N ASP A 26 28.56 3.69 -6.17
CA ASP A 26 28.10 4.72 -7.08
C ASP A 26 28.18 4.28 -8.55
N ALA A 27 29.21 3.50 -8.92
CA ALA A 27 29.27 2.85 -10.24
C ALA A 27 28.10 1.86 -10.44
N ALA A 28 27.74 1.09 -9.42
CA ALA A 28 26.62 0.17 -9.45
C ALA A 28 25.26 0.91 -9.58
N LYS A 29 25.08 2.03 -8.86
CA LYS A 29 23.90 2.89 -9.03
C LYS A 29 23.81 3.47 -10.44
N ALA A 30 24.94 3.94 -10.98
CA ALA A 30 24.99 4.47 -12.34
C ALA A 30 24.68 3.38 -13.39
N ALA A 31 25.19 2.16 -13.21
CA ALA A 31 24.88 1.03 -14.07
C ALA A 31 23.39 0.65 -14.03
N LYS A 32 22.76 0.66 -12.85
CA LYS A 32 21.33 0.44 -12.67
C LYS A 32 20.49 1.49 -13.41
N GLU A 33 20.83 2.77 -13.29
CA GLU A 33 20.08 3.82 -14.00
C GLU A 33 20.26 3.72 -15.51
N ARG A 34 21.44 3.34 -16.00
CA ARG A 34 21.64 3.04 -17.43
C ARG A 34 20.76 1.89 -17.92
N MET A 35 20.71 0.78 -17.18
CA MET A 35 19.85 -0.35 -17.53
C MET A 35 18.37 0.05 -17.54
N LYS A 36 17.93 0.85 -16.56
CA LYS A 36 16.57 1.38 -16.52
C LYS A 36 16.28 2.27 -17.73
N GLN A 37 17.19 3.17 -18.09
CA GLN A 37 17.04 4.02 -19.28
C GLN A 37 16.97 3.18 -20.57
N GLN A 38 17.80 2.14 -20.70
CA GLN A 38 17.76 1.21 -21.84
C GLN A 38 16.42 0.47 -21.93
N LEU A 39 15.89 -0.02 -20.81
CA LEU A 39 14.58 -0.69 -20.76
C LEU A 39 13.44 0.27 -21.10
N LEU A 40 13.47 1.51 -20.57
CA LEU A 40 12.48 2.53 -20.90
C LEU A 40 12.52 2.89 -22.38
N PHE A 41 13.71 3.03 -22.95
CA PHE A 41 13.89 3.28 -24.38
C PHE A 41 13.38 2.11 -25.23
N SER A 42 13.72 0.86 -24.87
CA SER A 42 13.23 -0.34 -25.54
C SER A 42 11.70 -0.44 -25.49
N ASN A 43 11.09 -0.24 -24.32
CA ASN A 43 9.65 -0.22 -24.17
C ASN A 43 9.00 0.92 -24.97
N SER A 44 9.58 2.11 -24.97
CA SER A 44 9.11 3.25 -25.76
C SER A 44 9.18 2.96 -27.27
N MET A 45 10.25 2.30 -27.73
CA MET A 45 10.40 1.90 -29.12
C MET A 45 9.37 0.83 -29.51
N LEU A 46 9.13 -0.16 -28.64
CA LEU A 46 8.11 -1.18 -28.84
C LEU A 46 6.70 -0.57 -28.95
N CYS A 47 6.36 0.43 -28.13
CA CYS A 47 5.10 1.16 -28.22
C CYS A 47 4.98 1.97 -29.52
N ALA A 48 6.07 2.60 -29.99
CA ALA A 48 6.04 3.46 -31.18
C ALA A 48 5.93 2.69 -32.50
N LEU A 49 6.33 1.42 -32.53
CA LEU A 49 6.31 0.59 -33.72
C LEU A 49 4.95 -0.10 -33.98
N ASP A 50 3.94 0.12 -33.12
CA ASP A 50 2.61 -0.51 -33.18
C ASP A 50 2.69 -2.02 -33.47
N LEU A 51 3.75 -2.69 -32.99
CA LEU A 51 3.95 -4.11 -33.26
C LEU A 51 2.82 -4.90 -32.57
N PRO A 52 2.00 -5.66 -33.30
CA PRO A 52 0.87 -6.43 -32.72
C PRO A 52 1.32 -7.57 -31.79
N SER A 53 2.64 -7.74 -31.59
CA SER A 53 3.24 -8.86 -30.87
C SER A 53 3.73 -8.55 -29.46
N VAL A 54 3.74 -7.29 -29.01
CA VAL A 54 3.62 -7.06 -27.57
C VAL A 54 2.15 -7.24 -27.30
N LYS A 55 1.72 -8.49 -27.05
CA LYS A 55 0.40 -8.73 -26.46
C LYS A 55 0.34 -7.75 -25.30
N ALA A 56 -0.50 -6.72 -25.42
CA ALA A 56 -0.83 -5.85 -24.32
C ALA A 56 -1.18 -6.84 -23.23
N CYS A 57 -0.29 -6.97 -22.23
CA CYS A 57 -0.43 -8.00 -21.23
C CYS A 57 -1.77 -7.67 -20.62
N ASP A 58 -2.77 -8.49 -20.91
CA ASP A 58 -4.13 -8.19 -20.53
C ASP A 58 -4.03 -8.00 -19.02
N ARG A 59 -4.33 -6.79 -18.55
CA ARG A 59 -4.23 -6.48 -17.13
C ARG A 59 -5.30 -7.33 -16.48
N SER A 60 -4.96 -8.58 -16.17
CA SER A 60 -5.89 -9.60 -15.70
C SER A 60 -6.44 -9.20 -14.34
N ILE A 61 -5.73 -8.32 -13.64
CA ILE A 61 -6.07 -7.81 -12.33
C ILE A 61 -5.76 -6.30 -12.30
N TRP A 62 -6.79 -5.49 -12.53
CA TRP A 62 -6.71 -4.02 -12.39
C TRP A 62 -6.68 -3.56 -10.93
N ALA A 63 -7.14 -4.42 -10.00
CA ALA A 63 -7.14 -4.16 -8.58
C ALA A 63 -6.92 -5.46 -7.81
N PHE A 64 -5.99 -5.43 -6.84
CA PHE A 64 -5.78 -6.56 -5.95
C PHE A 64 -6.99 -6.73 -5.02
N ARG A 65 -7.68 -7.87 -5.11
CA ARG A 65 -8.78 -8.20 -4.20
C ARG A 65 -8.21 -8.39 -2.80
N ARG A 66 -8.57 -7.50 -1.88
CA ARG A 66 -8.14 -7.59 -0.49
C ARG A 66 -9.07 -8.50 0.30
N ASN A 67 -8.52 -9.13 1.33
CA ASN A 67 -9.27 -10.03 2.18
C ASN A 67 -10.19 -9.22 3.11
N GLU A 68 -11.42 -9.01 2.70
CA GLU A 68 -12.46 -8.37 3.52
C GLU A 68 -13.02 -9.32 4.62
N ARG A 69 -12.27 -10.38 4.93
CA ARG A 69 -12.65 -11.49 5.81
C ARG A 69 -13.04 -11.03 7.21
N TRP A 70 -12.43 -9.96 7.72
CA TRP A 70 -12.79 -9.43 9.03
C TRP A 70 -14.19 -8.81 9.03
N LEU A 71 -14.52 -7.99 8.03
CA LEU A 71 -15.83 -7.35 7.99
C LEU A 71 -16.94 -8.33 7.61
N GLU A 72 -16.70 -9.21 6.64
CA GLU A 72 -17.73 -10.16 6.19
C GLU A 72 -17.84 -11.40 7.10
N GLY A 73 -16.72 -11.84 7.67
CA GLY A 73 -16.65 -13.07 8.46
C GLY A 73 -16.77 -12.84 9.96
N THR A 74 -16.25 -11.73 10.51
CA THR A 74 -16.18 -11.52 11.96
C THR A 74 -17.30 -10.63 12.46
N VAL A 75 -17.59 -9.52 11.78
CA VAL A 75 -18.56 -8.51 12.26
C VAL A 75 -19.99 -9.06 12.43
N PRO A 76 -20.54 -9.91 11.53
CA PRO A 76 -21.88 -10.47 11.73
C PRO A 76 -21.99 -11.39 12.96
N HIS A 77 -20.86 -11.97 13.38
CA HIS A 77 -20.78 -12.85 14.54
C HIS A 77 -20.41 -12.11 15.84
N PHE A 78 -20.25 -10.79 15.79
CA PHE A 78 -20.02 -10.00 17.00
C PHE A 78 -21.30 -9.90 17.82
N GLY A 79 -21.18 -10.26 19.11
CA GLY A 79 -22.16 -9.85 20.11
C GLY A 79 -22.20 -8.33 20.25
N GLU A 80 -23.32 -7.81 20.78
CA GLU A 80 -23.55 -6.36 20.90
C GLU A 80 -22.44 -5.63 21.64
N GLN A 81 -21.84 -6.25 22.66
CA GLN A 81 -20.75 -5.67 23.43
C GLN A 81 -19.46 -5.51 22.60
N ASN A 82 -19.07 -6.53 21.84
CA ASN A 82 -17.88 -6.50 20.98
C ASN A 82 -18.06 -5.53 19.82
N PHE A 83 -19.29 -5.46 19.28
CA PHE A 83 -19.64 -4.49 18.25
C PHE A 83 -19.54 -3.06 18.78
N LYS A 84 -20.09 -2.81 19.97
CA LYS A 84 -19.99 -1.51 20.64
C LYS A 84 -18.55 -1.15 20.99
N GLN A 85 -17.71 -2.12 21.34
CA GLN A 85 -16.29 -1.86 21.60
C GLN A 85 -15.54 -1.44 20.32
N SER A 86 -15.89 -2.04 19.18
CA SER A 86 -15.19 -1.81 17.91
C SER A 86 -15.66 -0.57 17.14
N PHE A 87 -16.96 -0.23 17.25
CA PHE A 87 -17.56 0.88 16.48
C PHE A 87 -18.12 2.01 17.38
N ARG A 88 -18.11 1.84 18.71
CA ARG A 88 -18.70 2.75 19.71
C ARG A 88 -20.19 3.04 19.55
N VAL A 89 -20.86 2.25 18.72
CA VAL A 89 -22.30 2.32 18.47
C VAL A 89 -22.91 0.94 18.63
N TYR A 90 -24.21 0.89 18.92
CA TYR A 90 -24.95 -0.37 18.92
C TYR A 90 -25.23 -0.83 17.47
N PRO A 91 -25.41 -2.14 17.23
CA PRO A 91 -25.77 -2.65 15.90
C PRO A 91 -27.05 -2.03 15.32
N SER A 92 -28.01 -1.67 16.18
CA SER A 92 -29.23 -0.95 15.79
C SER A 92 -28.94 0.46 15.29
N THR A 93 -28.11 1.22 16.02
CA THR A 93 -27.67 2.56 15.64
C THR A 93 -26.84 2.52 14.36
N PHE A 94 -25.97 1.51 14.19
CA PHE A 94 -25.21 1.32 12.97
C PHE A 94 -26.13 1.16 11.75
N ARG A 95 -27.14 0.28 11.84
CA ARG A 95 -28.14 0.11 10.77
C ARG A 95 -28.90 1.41 10.48
N PHE A 96 -29.27 2.17 11.51
CA PHE A 96 -29.91 3.47 11.35
C PHE A 96 -29.03 4.47 10.59
N ILE A 97 -27.73 4.52 10.90
CA ILE A 97 -26.77 5.37 10.18
C ILE A 97 -26.65 4.95 8.71
N VAL A 98 -26.51 3.64 8.45
CA VAL A 98 -26.41 3.11 7.09
C VAL A 98 -27.65 3.47 6.27
N GLU A 99 -28.84 3.35 6.85
CA GLU A 99 -30.09 3.67 6.16
C GLU A 99 -30.25 5.17 5.92
N SER A 100 -29.87 6.00 6.89
CA SER A 100 -29.91 7.46 6.75
C SER A 100 -28.98 7.97 5.65
N LEU A 101 -27.85 7.30 5.45
CA LEU A 101 -26.86 7.67 4.44
C LEU A 101 -27.09 6.96 3.10
N ARG A 102 -28.08 6.08 2.98
CA ARG A 102 -28.34 5.32 1.75
C ARG A 102 -28.59 6.26 0.57
N SER A 103 -29.43 7.28 0.74
CA SER A 103 -29.79 8.23 -0.32
C SER A 103 -28.58 8.98 -0.91
N GLU A 104 -27.57 9.27 -0.10
CA GLU A 104 -26.41 10.07 -0.51
C GLU A 104 -25.22 9.21 -0.95
N LEU A 105 -25.06 8.04 -0.35
CA LEU A 105 -23.89 7.20 -0.55
C LEU A 105 -24.15 6.01 -1.47
N GLU A 106 -25.39 5.69 -1.83
CA GLU A 106 -25.65 4.57 -2.75
C GLU A 106 -25.00 4.81 -4.11
N ARG A 107 -24.17 3.86 -4.55
CA ARG A 107 -23.47 3.91 -5.84
C ARG A 107 -23.97 2.77 -6.71
N GLN A 108 -24.15 3.05 -8.00
CA GLN A 108 -24.51 2.04 -8.98
C GLN A 108 -23.28 1.20 -9.34
N CYS A 109 -23.45 -0.12 -9.39
CA CYS A 109 -22.46 -1.04 -9.94
C CYS A 109 -22.18 -0.64 -11.40
N THR A 110 -20.91 -0.42 -11.73
CA THR A 110 -20.50 -0.23 -13.13
C THR A 110 -19.99 -1.55 -13.68
N SER A 111 -20.05 -1.73 -15.00
CA SER A 111 -19.54 -2.93 -15.67
C SER A 111 -18.04 -3.18 -15.44
N MET A 112 -17.30 -2.14 -15.05
CA MET A 112 -15.86 -2.22 -14.80
C MET A 112 -15.51 -2.60 -13.36
N ARG A 113 -16.39 -2.35 -12.38
CA ARG A 113 -16.08 -2.54 -10.95
C ARG A 113 -17.34 -2.70 -10.11
N GLU A 114 -17.31 -3.72 -9.24
CA GLU A 114 -18.31 -3.89 -8.19
C GLU A 114 -18.22 -2.76 -7.17
N THR A 115 -19.36 -2.15 -6.85
CA THR A 115 -19.40 -1.11 -5.82
C THR A 115 -19.24 -1.71 -4.45
N ILE A 116 -18.44 -1.04 -3.63
CA ILE A 116 -18.33 -1.34 -2.20
C ILE A 116 -19.71 -1.16 -1.56
N THR A 117 -20.17 -2.16 -0.82
CA THR A 117 -21.44 -2.08 -0.09
C THR A 117 -21.45 -0.88 0.85
N LEU A 118 -22.63 -0.30 1.07
CA LEU A 118 -22.80 0.86 1.96
C LEU A 118 -22.28 0.58 3.38
N GLU A 119 -22.57 -0.61 3.89
CA GLU A 119 -22.12 -1.07 5.21
C GLU A 119 -20.60 -1.04 5.34
N LYS A 120 -19.86 -1.49 4.31
CA LYS A 120 -18.39 -1.42 4.24
C LYS A 120 -17.89 0.02 4.24
N ARG A 121 -18.60 0.92 3.55
CA ARG A 121 -18.20 2.32 3.45
C ARG A 121 -18.42 3.11 4.73
N VAL A 122 -19.45 2.74 5.50
CA VAL A 122 -19.77 3.36 6.79
C VAL A 122 -18.94 2.74 7.92
N SER A 123 -18.66 1.44 7.86
CA SER A 123 -17.88 0.75 8.89
C SER A 123 -16.44 1.26 8.99
N ILE A 124 -15.78 1.56 7.86
CA ILE A 124 -14.38 1.99 7.85
C ILE A 124 -14.18 3.33 8.57
N PRO A 125 -14.93 4.41 8.27
CA PRO A 125 -14.84 5.65 9.01
C PRO A 125 -15.17 5.49 10.50
N LEU A 126 -16.22 4.75 10.85
CA LEU A 126 -16.61 4.56 12.25
C LEU A 126 -15.52 3.83 13.03
N TYR A 127 -14.97 2.77 12.46
CA TYR A 127 -13.83 2.05 13.03
C TYR A 127 -12.61 2.96 13.18
N LYS A 128 -12.29 3.74 12.15
CA LYS A 128 -11.16 4.67 12.18
C LYS A 128 -11.35 5.77 13.22
N LEU A 129 -12.56 6.30 13.40
CA LEU A 129 -12.86 7.31 14.40
C LEU A 129 -12.63 6.79 15.82
N ASP A 130 -12.93 5.52 16.07
CA ASP A 130 -12.63 4.91 17.37
C ASP A 130 -11.12 4.80 17.61
N HIS A 131 -10.40 4.21 16.65
CA HIS A 131 -8.97 3.95 16.79
C HIS A 131 -8.07 5.17 16.58
N PHE A 132 -8.63 6.32 16.15
CA PHE A 132 -7.86 7.56 15.98
C PHE A 132 -7.29 8.08 17.32
N ASN A 133 -8.01 7.87 18.42
CA ASN A 133 -7.61 8.38 19.75
C ASN A 133 -6.58 7.50 20.46
N ASP A 134 -6.44 6.23 20.06
CA ASP A 134 -5.69 5.24 20.84
C ASP A 134 -4.20 5.15 20.46
N GLY A 135 -3.73 5.94 19.47
CA GLY A 135 -2.33 5.96 19.04
C GLY A 135 -1.79 4.62 18.46
N GLN A 136 -2.58 3.55 18.53
CA GLN A 136 -2.24 2.24 18.01
C GLN A 136 -2.70 2.13 16.56
N THR A 137 -1.73 2.24 15.65
CA THR A 137 -1.89 1.98 14.22
C THR A 137 -1.97 0.48 13.98
N HIS A 138 -3.04 -0.16 14.43
CA HIS A 138 -3.36 -1.53 14.00
C HIS A 138 -3.87 -1.46 12.56
N ASP A 139 -2.97 -1.68 11.60
CA ASP A 139 -3.22 -2.06 10.20
C ASP A 139 -4.54 -1.56 9.55
N CYS A 140 -4.88 -0.27 9.76
CA CYS A 140 -5.95 0.41 9.04
C CYS A 140 -5.71 0.41 7.52
N HIS A 141 -4.47 0.11 7.11
CA HIS A 141 -4.08 -0.07 5.72
C HIS A 141 -4.93 -1.12 5.01
N ALA A 142 -5.44 -2.17 5.69
CA ALA A 142 -6.26 -3.24 5.09
C ALA A 142 -7.58 -2.75 4.44
N PHE A 143 -8.14 -1.62 4.90
CA PHE A 143 -9.48 -1.20 4.52
C PHE A 143 -9.52 -0.13 3.41
N LEU A 144 -8.48 0.69 3.26
CA LEU A 144 -8.58 1.98 2.55
C LEU A 144 -8.29 1.99 1.03
N ALA A 145 -8.14 0.85 0.36
CA ALA A 145 -7.72 0.86 -1.06
C ALA A 145 -8.89 0.80 -2.06
N CYS A 146 -10.13 0.76 -1.57
CA CYS A 146 -11.27 0.66 -2.44
C CYS A 146 -11.85 2.06 -2.80
N SER A 147 -11.37 3.17 -2.20
CA SER A 147 -11.93 4.52 -2.42
C SER A 147 -11.16 5.43 -3.40
N LYS A 148 -10.24 4.91 -4.21
CA LYS A 148 -9.66 5.65 -5.34
C LYS A 148 -9.86 4.86 -6.64
#